data_AF-A0A9P0M3S1-F1
#
_entry.id   AF-A0A9P0M3S1-F1
#
_cell.length_a   1.000
_cell.length_b   1.000
_cell.length_c   1.000
_cell.angle_alpha   90.00
_cell.angle_beta   90.00
_cell.angle_gamma   90.00
#
_symmetry.space_group_name_H-M   'P 1'
#
loop_
_entity.id
_entity.type
_entity.pdbx_description
1 polymer ?
#
loop_
_entity_poly.entity_id
_entity_poly.type
_entity_poly.pdbx_seq_one_letter_code
_entity_poly.pdbx_strand_id
1 'polypeptide(L)'
;MPDSTEPELISPVLPSKMNNKLMFVNCQKCGEDFVREECQHSIQERSLKGTWVIEEVLKAIEKGYQIIETYEIWEYDTIQLSKDQEGLFSGMMNKFLQIKQQASGWPKHCLTDEEKNRYIDAFLDTEDIKLEFSKIIENPCLRSLAKLMLNSFWGKFAQKENQNKTSIVRDCGEFFDMLD
;
A
#
# COMPACT_ATOMS: atom_id res chain seq x y z
N MET A 1 -7.43 -29.11 32.65
CA MET A 1 -8.00 -29.30 31.29
C MET A 1 -7.91 -27.95 30.61
N PRO A 2 -7.21 -27.81 29.48
CA PRO A 2 -7.20 -26.53 28.78
C PRO A 2 -8.55 -26.36 28.09
N ASP A 3 -9.22 -25.31 28.53
CA ASP A 3 -10.53 -24.85 28.13
C ASP A 3 -10.45 -24.08 26.79
N SER A 4 -11.54 -24.15 26.02
CA SER A 4 -11.92 -23.28 24.90
C SER A 4 -11.00 -23.18 23.67
N THR A 5 -11.44 -23.84 22.59
CA THR A 5 -11.20 -23.58 21.16
C THR A 5 -10.47 -22.27 20.83
N GLU A 6 -9.16 -22.34 20.59
CA GLU A 6 -8.41 -21.23 20.03
C GLU A 6 -8.93 -20.91 18.62
N PRO A 7 -9.12 -19.64 18.25
CA PRO A 7 -9.49 -19.29 16.89
C PRO A 7 -8.36 -19.70 15.94
N GLU A 8 -8.64 -20.66 15.06
CA GLU A 8 -7.73 -21.06 14.00
C GLU A 8 -7.68 -19.94 12.96
N LEU A 9 -6.69 -19.06 13.08
CA LEU A 9 -6.44 -17.97 12.14
C LEU A 9 -5.93 -18.57 10.82
N ILE A 10 -6.80 -18.69 9.82
CA ILE A 10 -6.48 -19.33 8.53
C ILE A 10 -5.55 -18.46 7.69
N SER A 11 -5.74 -17.13 7.68
CA SER A 11 -4.99 -16.21 6.83
C SER A 11 -4.42 -15.04 7.63
N PRO A 12 -3.09 -14.79 7.54
CA PRO A 12 -2.49 -13.67 8.25
C PRO A 12 -2.93 -12.34 7.66
N VAL A 13 -3.44 -11.46 8.52
CA VAL A 13 -3.99 -10.15 8.13
C VAL A 13 -2.99 -9.04 8.37
N LEU A 14 -2.34 -9.04 9.52
CA LEU A 14 -1.50 -7.93 9.95
C LEU A 14 -0.07 -8.07 9.38
N PRO A 15 0.43 -7.04 8.67
CA PRO A 15 1.81 -7.01 8.25
C PRO A 15 2.74 -6.81 9.45
N SER A 16 3.89 -7.46 9.44
CA SER A 16 4.91 -7.29 10.47
C SER A 16 6.30 -7.34 9.84
N LYS A 17 7.19 -6.44 10.28
CA LYS A 17 8.56 -6.39 9.77
C LYS A 17 9.46 -7.28 10.62
N MET A 18 9.93 -8.38 10.05
CA MET A 18 10.80 -9.36 10.69
C MET A 18 11.96 -9.68 9.76
N ASN A 19 13.17 -9.85 10.30
CA ASN A 19 14.36 -10.19 9.51
C ASN A 19 14.57 -9.25 8.30
N ASN A 20 14.35 -7.94 8.49
CA ASN A 20 14.39 -6.89 7.46
C ASN A 20 13.41 -7.07 6.28
N LYS A 21 12.40 -7.93 6.40
CA LYS A 21 11.37 -8.16 5.39
C LYS A 21 9.98 -7.89 5.96
N LEU A 22 9.07 -7.42 5.10
CA LEU A 22 7.65 -7.37 5.42
C LEU A 22 7.09 -8.78 5.29
N MET A 23 6.51 -9.31 6.35
CA MET A 23 5.92 -10.65 6.38
C MET A 23 4.50 -10.61 6.92
N PHE A 24 3.69 -11.55 6.49
CA PHE A 24 2.35 -11.80 7.01
C PHE A 24 2.37 -13.15 7.70
N VAL A 25 2.24 -13.16 9.03
CA VAL A 25 2.35 -14.36 9.85
C VAL A 25 1.29 -14.36 10.95
N ASN A 26 0.86 -15.55 11.36
CA ASN A 26 -0.07 -15.73 12.48
C ASN A 26 0.63 -15.90 13.83
N CYS A 27 1.96 -16.03 13.81
CA CYS A 27 2.80 -16.20 14.98
C CYS A 27 4.09 -15.42 14.78
N GLN A 28 4.40 -14.50 15.70
CA GLN A 28 5.63 -13.73 15.66
C GLN A 28 6.86 -14.64 15.68
N LYS A 29 6.92 -15.56 16.65
CA LYS A 29 8.07 -16.46 16.83
C LYS A 29 8.32 -17.37 15.62
N CYS A 30 7.27 -17.95 15.05
CA CYS A 30 7.39 -18.76 13.83
C CYS A 30 7.91 -17.94 12.64
N GLY A 31 7.51 -16.68 12.53
CA GLY A 31 8.00 -15.76 11.50
C GLY A 31 9.49 -15.43 11.67
N GLU A 32 9.92 -15.16 12.90
CA GLU A 32 11.30 -14.85 13.24
C GLU A 32 12.24 -16.04 12.99
N ASP A 33 11.83 -17.22 13.44
CA ASP A 33 12.64 -18.45 13.40
C ASP A 33 12.44 -19.26 12.11
N PHE A 34 11.59 -18.78 11.19
CA PHE A 34 11.22 -19.46 9.94
C PHE A 34 10.71 -20.91 10.13
N VAL A 35 9.96 -21.14 11.21
CA VAL A 35 9.36 -22.44 11.53
C VAL A 35 8.25 -22.75 10.51
N ARG A 36 8.30 -23.96 9.92
CA ARG A 36 7.32 -24.44 8.92
C ARG A 36 6.40 -25.55 9.45
N GLU A 37 6.69 -26.05 10.64
CA GLU A 37 5.90 -27.08 11.31
C GLU A 37 4.70 -26.45 12.04
N GLU A 38 3.83 -27.30 12.59
CA GLU A 38 2.70 -26.84 13.39
C GLU A 38 3.18 -26.00 14.58
N CYS A 39 2.63 -24.79 14.69
CA CYS A 39 3.02 -23.84 15.73
C CYS A 39 2.60 -24.35 17.12
N GLN A 40 3.56 -24.55 18.02
CA GLN A 40 3.34 -24.92 19.43
C GLN A 40 3.61 -23.77 20.41
N HIS A 41 3.76 -22.55 19.90
CA HIS A 41 4.05 -21.37 20.71
C HIS A 41 2.84 -20.93 21.53
N SER A 42 3.12 -20.35 22.71
CA SER A 42 2.09 -19.74 23.56
C SER A 42 1.46 -18.52 22.89
N ILE A 43 0.29 -18.08 23.41
CA ILE A 43 -0.40 -16.87 22.91
C ILE A 43 0.53 -15.65 22.94
N GLN A 44 1.34 -15.52 24.00
CA GLN A 44 2.28 -14.40 24.16
C GLN A 44 3.39 -14.44 23.09
N GLU A 45 3.95 -15.60 22.80
CA GLU A 45 4.98 -15.77 21.75
C GLU A 45 4.42 -15.65 20.34
N ARG A 46 3.14 -15.98 20.16
CA ARG A 46 2.42 -15.81 18.89
C ARG A 46 2.03 -14.36 18.63
N SER A 47 1.78 -13.60 19.68
CA SER A 47 1.26 -12.24 19.60
C SER A 47 2.13 -11.36 18.71
N LEU A 48 1.47 -10.55 17.87
CA LEU A 48 2.15 -9.57 17.02
C LEU A 48 2.18 -8.24 17.76
N LYS A 49 3.35 -7.61 17.82
CA LYS A 49 3.51 -6.25 18.33
C LYS A 49 3.94 -5.31 17.21
N GLY A 50 3.19 -4.21 17.03
CA GLY A 50 3.42 -3.28 15.95
C GLY A 50 2.44 -2.11 15.97
N THR A 51 2.49 -1.32 14.91
CA THR A 51 1.61 -0.18 14.65
C THR A 51 0.91 -0.43 13.34
N TRP A 52 -0.43 -0.33 13.34
CA TRP A 52 -1.28 -0.61 12.19
C TRP A 52 -2.33 0.49 12.05
N VAL A 53 -2.88 0.63 10.85
CA VAL A 53 -4.04 1.50 10.65
C VAL A 53 -5.26 0.84 11.29
N ILE A 54 -6.14 1.63 11.89
CA ILE A 54 -7.30 1.11 12.63
C ILE A 54 -8.16 0.16 11.79
N GLU A 55 -8.34 0.44 10.51
CA GLU A 55 -9.08 -0.42 9.56
C GLU A 55 -8.45 -1.82 9.41
N GLU A 56 -7.11 -1.92 9.44
CA GLU A 56 -6.42 -3.21 9.40
C GLU A 56 -6.65 -4.00 10.70
N VAL A 57 -6.67 -3.32 11.85
CA VAL A 57 -6.96 -3.92 13.15
C VAL A 57 -8.42 -4.40 13.22
N LEU A 58 -9.37 -3.58 12.77
CA LEU A 58 -10.78 -3.97 12.69
C LEU A 58 -10.97 -5.19 11.78
N LYS A 59 -10.28 -5.22 10.63
CA LYS A 59 -10.29 -6.39 9.75
C LYS A 59 -9.68 -7.62 10.40
N ALA A 60 -8.60 -7.47 11.18
CA ALA A 60 -8.00 -8.56 11.92
C ALA A 60 -8.98 -9.13 12.97
N ILE A 61 -9.69 -8.27 13.70
CA ILE A 61 -10.72 -8.70 14.67
C ILE A 61 -11.83 -9.50 13.98
N GLU A 62 -12.32 -9.03 12.82
CA GLU A 62 -13.31 -9.78 12.00
C GLU A 62 -12.79 -11.18 11.63
N LYS A 63 -11.47 -11.32 11.44
CA LYS A 63 -10.82 -12.61 11.14
C LYS A 63 -10.46 -13.44 12.37
N GLY A 64 -10.85 -13.01 13.57
CA GLY A 64 -10.70 -13.76 14.82
C GLY A 64 -9.48 -13.37 15.66
N TYR A 65 -8.76 -12.31 15.30
CA TYR A 65 -7.68 -11.79 16.14
C TYR A 65 -8.25 -11.19 17.43
N GLN A 66 -7.50 -11.32 18.53
CA GLN A 66 -7.83 -10.71 19.82
C GLN A 66 -6.80 -9.65 20.17
N ILE A 67 -7.26 -8.49 20.64
CA ILE A 67 -6.39 -7.44 21.16
C ILE A 67 -5.97 -7.84 22.58
N ILE A 68 -4.67 -8.04 22.79
CA ILE A 68 -4.10 -8.38 24.10
C ILE A 68 -3.79 -7.11 24.90
N GLU A 69 -3.14 -6.14 24.26
CA GLU A 69 -2.69 -4.90 24.87
C GLU A 69 -2.76 -3.77 23.85
N THR A 70 -3.13 -2.57 24.31
CA THR A 70 -3.16 -1.34 23.49
C THR A 70 -2.25 -0.31 24.13
N TYR A 71 -1.28 0.20 23.38
CA TYR A 71 -0.32 1.20 23.88
C TYR A 71 -0.78 2.62 23.59
N GLU A 72 -1.19 2.90 22.35
CA GLU A 72 -1.55 4.23 21.88
C GLU A 72 -2.52 4.13 20.70
N ILE A 73 -3.47 5.07 20.61
CA ILE A 73 -4.38 5.22 19.47
C ILE A 73 -4.31 6.67 19.03
N TRP A 74 -4.03 6.87 17.74
CA TRP A 74 -4.05 8.18 17.11
C TRP A 74 -5.36 8.35 16.35
N GLU A 75 -6.20 9.26 16.83
CA GLU A 75 -7.43 9.66 16.16
C GLU A 75 -7.20 10.99 15.43
N TYR A 76 -7.72 11.07 14.20
CA TYR A 76 -7.61 12.25 13.36
C TYR A 76 -9.01 12.63 12.88
N ASP A 77 -9.26 13.92 12.74
CA ASP A 77 -10.46 14.40 12.07
C ASP A 77 -10.43 13.93 10.61
N THR A 78 -11.40 13.10 10.24
CA THR A 78 -11.53 12.60 8.88
C THR A 78 -12.70 13.26 8.19
N ILE A 79 -12.47 13.70 6.95
CA ILE A 79 -13.53 14.20 6.06
C ILE A 79 -13.85 13.07 5.10
N GLN A 80 -15.04 12.49 5.23
CA GLN A 80 -15.55 11.57 4.21
C GLN A 80 -16.13 12.39 3.06
N LEU A 81 -15.46 12.31 1.92
CA LEU A 81 -15.90 12.97 0.70
C LEU A 81 -16.93 12.08 -0.02
N SER A 82 -18.05 12.68 -0.44
CA SER A 82 -18.95 12.01 -1.37
C SER A 82 -18.31 11.91 -2.76
N LYS A 83 -18.87 11.07 -3.63
CA LYS A 83 -18.40 10.95 -5.03
C LYS A 83 -18.37 12.30 -5.76
N ASP A 84 -19.27 13.21 -5.41
CA ASP A 84 -19.40 14.53 -6.03
C ASP A 84 -18.40 15.57 -5.48
N GLN A 85 -17.56 15.20 -4.51
CA GLN A 85 -16.60 16.09 -3.88
C GLN A 85 -15.17 15.73 -4.28
N GLU A 86 -14.43 16.71 -4.82
CA GLU A 86 -13.01 16.53 -5.12
C GLU A 86 -12.18 16.48 -3.85
N GLY A 87 -11.38 15.43 -3.71
CA GLY A 87 -10.38 15.30 -2.65
C GLY A 87 -9.07 15.98 -3.03
N LEU A 88 -8.21 16.12 -2.02
CA LEU A 88 -6.90 16.78 -2.13
C LEU A 88 -6.04 16.27 -3.30
N PHE A 89 -6.16 14.98 -3.63
CA PHE A 89 -5.38 14.34 -4.69
C PHE A 89 -6.18 13.99 -5.94
N SER A 90 -7.52 14.17 -5.93
CA SER A 90 -8.41 13.67 -6.99
C SER A 90 -8.05 14.24 -8.36
N GLY A 91 -7.92 15.57 -8.48
CA GLY A 91 -7.60 16.20 -9.77
C GLY A 91 -6.26 15.74 -10.36
N MET A 92 -5.24 15.60 -9.52
CA MET A 92 -3.93 15.12 -9.96
C MET A 92 -3.96 13.64 -10.37
N MET A 93 -4.57 12.77 -9.56
CA MET A 93 -4.69 11.34 -9.85
C MET A 93 -5.49 11.11 -11.13
N ASN A 94 -6.64 11.77 -11.27
CA ASN A 94 -7.49 11.69 -12.45
C ASN A 94 -6.73 12.13 -13.70
N LYS A 95 -5.94 13.21 -13.61
CA LYS A 95 -5.13 13.70 -14.72
C LYS A 95 -4.08 12.70 -15.19
N PHE A 96 -3.28 12.15 -14.27
CA PHE A 96 -2.24 11.20 -14.65
C PHE A 96 -2.80 9.82 -15.03
N LEU A 97 -3.92 9.40 -14.46
CA LEU A 97 -4.63 8.19 -14.87
C LEU A 97 -5.18 8.32 -16.29
N GLN A 98 -5.79 9.47 -16.63
CA GLN A 98 -6.22 9.80 -17.99
C GLN A 98 -5.03 9.75 -18.97
N ILE A 99 -3.92 10.43 -18.67
CA ILE A 99 -2.74 10.45 -19.54
C ILE A 99 -2.17 9.03 -19.73
N LYS A 100 -2.03 8.28 -18.63
CA LYS A 100 -1.53 6.88 -18.67
C LYS A 100 -2.42 6.02 -19.56
N GLN A 101 -3.74 6.16 -19.44
CA GLN A 101 -4.68 5.35 -20.19
C GLN A 101 -4.66 5.70 -21.68
N GLN A 102 -4.73 7.00 -22.01
CA GLN A 102 -4.65 7.47 -23.40
C GLN A 102 -3.32 7.09 -24.08
N ALA A 103 -2.21 7.18 -23.36
CA ALA A 103 -0.89 6.79 -23.86
C ALA A 103 -0.71 5.27 -24.01
N SER A 104 -1.64 4.45 -23.52
CA SER A 104 -1.62 2.99 -23.73
C SER A 104 -2.13 2.59 -25.12
N GLY A 105 -2.74 3.51 -25.86
CA GLY A 105 -3.40 3.23 -27.13
C GLY A 105 -4.69 2.41 -26.96
N TRP A 106 -5.26 2.02 -28.09
CA TRP A 106 -6.52 1.27 -28.12
C TRP A 106 -6.31 -0.20 -27.74
N PRO A 107 -7.22 -0.80 -26.95
CA PRO A 107 -7.23 -2.24 -26.74
C PRO A 107 -7.37 -3.00 -28.07
N LYS A 108 -6.78 -4.21 -28.14
CA LYS A 108 -6.79 -5.04 -29.35
C LYS A 108 -8.20 -5.40 -29.87
N HIS A 109 -9.21 -5.34 -29.00
CA HIS A 109 -10.60 -5.64 -29.32
C HIS A 109 -11.41 -4.41 -29.76
N CYS A 110 -10.81 -3.22 -29.81
CA CYS A 110 -11.47 -1.98 -30.25
C CYS A 110 -11.05 -1.65 -31.68
N LEU A 111 -11.68 -2.28 -32.66
CA LEU A 111 -11.37 -2.11 -34.09
C LEU A 111 -12.28 -1.07 -34.74
N THR A 112 -13.57 -1.03 -34.35
CA THR A 112 -14.54 -0.06 -34.88
C THR A 112 -14.65 1.17 -33.98
N ASP A 113 -15.16 2.26 -34.55
CA ASP A 113 -15.35 3.49 -33.78
C ASP A 113 -16.46 3.34 -32.72
N GLU A 114 -17.44 2.46 -32.92
CA GLU A 114 -18.44 2.11 -31.90
C GLU A 114 -17.81 1.37 -30.71
N GLU A 115 -16.88 0.44 -30.95
CA GLU A 115 -16.14 -0.25 -29.88
C GLU A 115 -15.24 0.70 -29.09
N LYS A 116 -14.61 1.64 -29.79
CA LYS A 116 -13.79 2.69 -29.18
C LYS A 116 -14.61 3.64 -28.32
N ASN A 117 -15.78 4.06 -28.79
CA ASN A 117 -16.68 4.90 -27.97
C ASN A 117 -17.20 4.14 -26.75
N ARG A 118 -17.62 2.87 -26.91
CA ARG A 118 -18.00 2.01 -25.77
C ARG A 118 -16.88 1.87 -24.74
N TYR A 119 -15.63 1.79 -25.18
CA TYR A 119 -14.48 1.76 -24.28
C TYR A 119 -14.33 3.06 -23.48
N ILE A 120 -14.51 4.22 -24.12
CA ILE A 120 -14.47 5.52 -23.44
C ILE A 120 -15.60 5.63 -22.42
N ASP A 121 -16.83 5.25 -22.81
CA ASP A 121 -18.01 5.31 -21.93
C ASP A 121 -17.84 4.37 -20.73
N ALA A 122 -17.37 3.14 -20.95
CA ALA A 122 -17.09 2.21 -19.86
C ALA A 122 -16.03 2.76 -18.89
N PHE A 123 -15.00 3.43 -19.39
CA PHE A 123 -13.97 4.02 -18.53
C PHE A 123 -14.51 5.21 -17.72
N LEU A 124 -15.41 6.01 -18.31
CA LEU A 124 -16.12 7.07 -17.61
C LEU A 124 -17.02 6.50 -16.51
N ASP A 125 -17.78 5.44 -16.80
CA ASP A 125 -18.68 4.82 -15.82
C ASP A 125 -17.94 4.20 -14.63
N THR A 126 -16.77 3.59 -14.87
CA THR A 126 -16.01 2.89 -13.81
C THR A 126 -15.08 3.81 -13.03
N GLU A 127 -14.39 4.73 -13.72
CA GLU A 127 -13.32 5.55 -13.12
C GLU A 127 -13.71 7.03 -12.96
N ASP A 128 -14.88 7.45 -13.47
CA ASP A 128 -15.33 8.85 -13.50
C ASP A 128 -14.33 9.79 -14.23
N ILE A 129 -13.64 9.25 -15.24
CA ILE A 129 -12.63 9.97 -16.01
C ILE A 129 -12.97 9.89 -17.49
N LYS A 130 -13.24 11.04 -18.10
CA LYS A 130 -13.49 11.10 -19.54
C LYS A 130 -12.19 11.01 -20.33
N LEU A 131 -12.09 10.00 -21.20
CA LEU A 131 -10.99 9.90 -22.17
C LEU A 131 -11.31 10.68 -23.45
N GLU A 132 -10.28 11.20 -24.12
CA GLU A 132 -10.42 11.89 -25.41
C GLU A 132 -10.06 10.94 -26.56
N PHE A 133 -11.04 10.66 -27.42
CA PHE A 133 -10.90 9.74 -28.55
C PHE A 133 -9.64 9.99 -29.40
N SER A 134 -9.36 11.25 -29.74
CA SER A 134 -8.21 11.64 -30.57
C SER A 134 -6.86 11.57 -29.86
N LYS A 135 -6.85 11.44 -28.52
CA LYS A 135 -5.62 11.39 -27.72
C LYS A 135 -5.22 9.97 -27.32
N ILE A 136 -6.07 8.97 -27.59
CA ILE A 136 -5.75 7.56 -27.36
C ILE A 136 -4.80 7.09 -28.46
N ILE A 137 -3.50 7.27 -28.19
CA ILE A 137 -2.40 6.98 -29.11
C ILE A 137 -1.32 6.28 -28.29
N GLU A 138 -0.83 5.15 -28.79
CA GLU A 138 0.24 4.41 -28.11
C GLU A 138 1.50 5.28 -28.00
N ASN A 139 1.91 5.54 -26.75
CA ASN A 139 3.13 6.26 -26.41
C ASN A 139 3.75 5.63 -25.16
N PRO A 140 4.67 4.66 -25.33
CA PRO A 140 5.27 3.93 -24.22
C PRO A 140 6.02 4.82 -23.22
N CYS A 141 6.66 5.89 -23.70
CA CYS A 141 7.41 6.83 -22.87
C CYS A 141 6.46 7.65 -21.98
N LEU A 142 5.45 8.27 -22.58
CA LEU A 142 4.47 9.07 -21.85
C LEU A 142 3.67 8.22 -20.86
N ARG A 143 3.30 7.01 -21.28
CA ARG A 143 2.64 6.03 -20.40
C ARG A 143 3.52 5.70 -19.18
N SER A 144 4.82 5.48 -19.40
CA SER A 144 5.76 5.14 -18.33
C SER A 144 5.93 6.32 -17.36
N LEU A 145 6.03 7.54 -17.88
CA LEU A 145 6.11 8.75 -17.07
C LEU A 145 4.83 8.98 -16.25
N ALA A 146 3.66 8.85 -16.85
CA ALA A 146 2.39 8.98 -16.13
C ALA A 146 2.22 7.91 -15.04
N LYS A 147 2.59 6.65 -15.33
CA LYS A 147 2.61 5.58 -14.33
C LYS A 147 3.61 5.87 -13.20
N LEU A 148 4.78 6.40 -13.53
CA LEU A 148 5.78 6.78 -12.54
C LEU A 148 5.25 7.89 -11.62
N MET A 149 4.59 8.91 -12.17
CA MET A 149 4.01 9.99 -11.36
C MET A 149 2.96 9.48 -10.38
N LEU A 150 2.07 8.58 -10.82
CA LEU A 150 1.07 7.95 -9.96
C LEU A 150 1.72 7.19 -8.79
N ASN A 151 2.74 6.37 -9.07
CA ASN A 151 3.40 5.55 -8.06
C ASN A 151 4.31 6.36 -7.13
N SER A 152 5.10 7.28 -7.70
CA SER A 152 6.08 8.07 -6.97
C SER A 152 5.42 9.07 -6.04
N PHE A 153 4.25 9.61 -6.41
CA PHE A 153 3.55 10.55 -5.55
C PHE A 153 3.15 9.90 -4.22
N TRP A 154 2.51 8.73 -4.29
CA TRP A 154 2.14 7.96 -3.10
C TRP A 154 3.38 7.59 -2.26
N GLY A 155 4.46 7.14 -2.93
CA GLY A 155 5.71 6.83 -2.26
C GLY A 155 6.37 8.03 -1.59
N LYS A 156 6.22 9.24 -2.16
CA LYS A 156 6.77 10.48 -1.59
C LYS A 156 6.00 10.91 -0.35
N PHE A 157 4.68 10.76 -0.36
CA PHE A 157 3.83 11.06 0.80
C PHE A 157 4.13 10.12 1.97
N ALA A 158 4.38 8.83 1.68
CA ALA A 158 4.77 7.83 2.68
C ALA A 158 6.29 7.75 2.92
N GLN A 159 7.08 8.74 2.46
CA GLN A 159 8.53 8.68 2.58
C GLN A 159 8.93 8.84 4.05
N LYS A 160 9.71 7.88 4.57
CA LYS A 160 10.31 7.98 5.91
C LYS A 160 11.16 9.25 6.01
N GLU A 161 10.89 10.08 7.01
CA GLU A 161 11.60 11.34 7.25
C GLU A 161 13.06 11.11 7.64
N ASN A 162 13.30 10.13 8.52
CA ASN A 162 14.63 9.82 9.03
C ASN A 162 15.38 8.83 8.10
N GLN A 163 15.99 9.37 7.06
CA GLN A 163 16.86 8.65 6.13
C GLN A 163 18.31 8.66 6.60
N ASN A 164 19.02 7.54 6.43
CA ASN A 164 20.45 7.49 6.66
C ASN A 164 21.16 8.42 5.67
N LYS A 165 22.10 9.24 6.15
CA LYS A 165 22.93 10.11 5.31
C LYS A 165 24.32 9.49 5.20
N THR A 166 24.85 9.42 3.98
CA THR A 166 26.21 8.95 3.74
C THR A 166 27.05 10.14 3.28
N SER A 167 28.11 10.45 4.02
CA SER A 167 29.14 11.42 3.66
C SER A 167 30.42 10.70 3.28
N ILE A 168 31.18 11.25 2.33
CA ILE A 168 32.54 10.79 2.03
C ILE A 168 33.48 11.70 2.81
N VAL A 169 34.07 11.16 3.87
CA VAL A 169 35.02 11.89 4.71
C VAL A 169 36.43 11.71 4.15
N ARG A 170 37.19 12.81 4.04
CA ARG A 170 38.57 12.81 3.53
C ARG A 170 39.60 13.24 4.58
N ASP A 171 39.15 13.85 5.67
CA ASP A 171 39.98 14.28 6.77
C ASP A 171 39.68 13.46 8.04
N CYS A 172 40.71 13.15 8.82
CA CYS A 172 40.54 12.33 10.02
C CYS A 172 39.74 13.06 11.11
N GLY A 173 39.87 14.38 11.23
CA GLY A 173 39.15 15.19 12.22
C GLY A 173 37.64 15.19 11.98
N GLU A 174 37.23 15.39 10.72
CA GLU A 174 35.81 15.32 10.33
C GLU A 174 35.18 13.95 10.64
N PHE A 175 35.95 12.86 10.57
CA PHE A 175 35.46 11.53 10.93
C PHE A 175 35.23 11.40 12.45
N PHE A 176 36.14 11.92 13.26
CA PHE A 176 35.99 11.89 14.73
C PHE A 176 34.83 12.78 15.19
N ASP A 177 34.64 13.95 14.59
CA ASP A 177 33.50 14.84 14.88
C ASP A 177 32.14 14.20 14.56
N MET A 178 32.08 13.19 13.69
CA MET A 178 30.84 12.45 13.36
C MET A 178 30.54 11.30 14.33
N LEU A 179 31.49 10.90 15.17
CA LEU A 179 31.34 9.80 16.13
C LEU A 179 30.96 10.27 17.55
N ASP A 180 31.25 11.53 17.87
CA ASP A 180 30.86 12.21 19.12
C ASP A 180 29.39 12.68 19.10
#